data_AF-A0A2V5Q5I5-F1
#
_entry.id   AF-A0A2V5Q5I5-F1
#
_cell.length_a   1.000
_cell.length_b   1.000
_cell.length_c   1.000
_cell.angle_alpha   90.00
_cell.angle_beta   90.00
_cell.angle_gamma   90.00
#
_symmetry.space_group_name_H-M   'P 1'
#
loop_
_entity.id
_entity.type
_entity.pdbx_description
1 polymer ?
#
loop_
_entity_poly.entity_id
_entity_poly.type
_entity_poly.pdbx_seq_one_letter_code
_entity_poly.pdbx_strand_id
1 'polypeptide(L)'
;MNIDDPKLTAFALGELEEPEKSTIAREVAESREVQRAVDETRELARALKNEFAAELNEKAKPPLSLSDIRDDPWFWSIGRPLAIAAVLAIVAIIAGVAISPLRKKREVAYSPV
;
A
#
# COMPACT_ATOMS: atom_id res chain seq x y z
N MET A 1 22.13 -33.00 -2.40
CA MET A 1 21.80 -31.60 -2.75
C MET A 1 21.65 -30.77 -1.47
N ASN A 2 21.89 -29.45 -1.53
CA ASN A 2 21.63 -28.55 -0.41
C ASN A 2 20.12 -28.27 -0.29
N ILE A 3 19.60 -28.12 0.93
CA ILE A 3 18.17 -27.84 1.18
C ILE A 3 17.77 -26.43 0.75
N ASP A 4 18.70 -25.48 0.81
CA ASP A 4 18.49 -24.08 0.42
C ASP A 4 18.73 -23.83 -1.08
N ASP A 5 18.78 -24.89 -1.89
CA ASP A 5 18.96 -24.75 -3.33
C ASP A 5 17.66 -24.18 -3.97
N PRO A 6 17.70 -23.02 -4.64
CA PRO A 6 16.52 -22.45 -5.30
C PRO A 6 15.90 -23.39 -6.35
N LYS A 7 16.66 -24.36 -6.87
CA LYS A 7 16.14 -25.39 -7.78
C LYS A 7 15.11 -26.31 -7.12
N LEU A 8 15.15 -26.49 -5.80
CA LEU A 8 14.13 -27.24 -5.09
C LEU A 8 12.79 -26.52 -5.10
N THR A 9 12.81 -25.20 -4.91
CA THR A 9 11.61 -24.37 -5.03
C THR A 9 11.08 -24.40 -6.46
N ALA A 10 11.93 -24.19 -7.46
CA ALA A 10 11.52 -24.27 -8.86
C ALA A 10 10.95 -25.66 -9.22
N PHE A 11 11.57 -26.74 -8.72
CA PHE A 11 11.06 -28.10 -8.88
C PHE A 11 9.70 -28.32 -8.19
N ALA A 12 9.55 -27.80 -6.97
CA ALA A 12 8.30 -27.88 -6.20
C ALA A 12 7.16 -27.13 -6.91
N LEU A 13 7.45 -25.97 -7.50
CA LEU A 13 6.51 -25.14 -8.25
C LEU A 13 6.28 -25.63 -9.69
N GLY A 14 7.07 -26.61 -10.17
CA GLY A 14 6.94 -27.17 -11.52
C GLY A 14 7.52 -26.28 -12.62
N GLU A 15 8.47 -25.41 -12.29
CA GLU A 15 9.11 -24.44 -13.18
C GLU A 15 10.34 -25.00 -13.91
N LEU A 16 10.75 -26.23 -13.59
CA LEU A 16 11.87 -26.89 -14.26
C LEU A 16 11.40 -27.64 -15.51
N GLU A 17 12.18 -27.49 -16.57
CA GLU A 17 12.03 -28.22 -17.83
C GLU A 17 12.92 -29.48 -17.86
N GLU A 18 12.66 -30.38 -18.81
CA GLU A 18 13.56 -31.50 -19.07
C GLU A 18 14.85 -31.01 -19.76
N PRO A 19 16.03 -31.57 -19.42
CA PRO A 19 16.28 -32.75 -18.57
C PRO A 19 16.52 -32.42 -17.08
N GLU A 20 16.50 -31.15 -16.71
CA GLU A 20 16.86 -30.68 -15.37
C GLU A 20 15.87 -31.20 -14.33
N LYS A 21 14.57 -31.17 -14.65
CA LYS A 21 13.52 -31.72 -13.81
C LYS A 21 13.76 -33.18 -13.43
N SER A 22 14.12 -34.05 -14.38
CA SER A 22 14.43 -35.45 -14.12
C SER A 22 15.66 -35.63 -13.23
N THR A 23 16.69 -34.79 -13.44
CA THR A 23 17.91 -34.80 -12.61
C THR A 23 17.57 -34.46 -11.15
N ILE A 24 16.85 -33.36 -10.95
CA ILE A 24 16.43 -32.93 -9.61
C ILE A 24 15.45 -33.93 -8.98
N ALA A 25 14.55 -34.53 -9.76
CA ALA A 25 13.64 -35.56 -9.25
C ALA A 25 14.38 -36.76 -8.66
N ARG A 26 15.48 -37.20 -9.29
CA ARG A 26 16.34 -38.26 -8.76
C ARG A 26 17.02 -37.82 -7.47
N GLU A 27 17.60 -36.63 -7.43
CA GLU A 27 18.28 -36.11 -6.24
C GLU A 27 17.32 -35.92 -5.05
N VAL A 28 16.08 -35.50 -5.31
CA VAL A 28 15.00 -35.45 -4.31
C VAL A 28 14.68 -36.87 -3.83
N ALA A 29 14.55 -37.86 -4.71
CA ALA A 29 14.25 -39.24 -4.33
C ALA A 29 15.32 -39.88 -3.41
N GLU A 30 16.56 -39.42 -3.49
CA GLU A 30 17.69 -39.92 -2.70
C GLU A 30 17.72 -39.40 -1.25
N SER A 31 16.98 -38.33 -0.92
CA SER A 31 16.96 -37.75 0.43
C SER A 31 15.55 -37.44 0.96
N ARG A 32 15.22 -38.02 2.12
CA ARG A 32 13.94 -37.76 2.81
C ARG A 32 13.77 -36.33 3.29
N GLU A 33 14.86 -35.68 3.67
CA GLU A 33 14.84 -34.28 4.13
C GLU A 33 14.48 -33.34 2.97
N VAL A 34 15.09 -33.57 1.80
CA VAL A 34 14.81 -32.83 0.58
C VAL A 34 13.38 -33.09 0.08
N GLN A 35 12.89 -34.33 0.17
CA GLN A 35 11.49 -34.65 -0.13
C GLN A 35 10.54 -33.84 0.73
N ARG A 36 10.77 -33.79 2.04
CA ARG A 36 9.95 -33.01 2.96
C ARG A 36 9.93 -31.53 2.58
N ALA A 37 11.08 -30.93 2.28
CA ALA A 37 11.15 -29.52 1.88
C ALA A 37 10.36 -29.21 0.59
N VAL A 38 10.44 -30.11 -0.40
CA VAL A 38 9.66 -30.01 -1.64
C VAL A 38 8.17 -30.14 -1.37
N ASP A 39 7.77 -31.06 -0.50
CA ASP A 39 6.38 -31.30 -0.15
C ASP A 39 5.78 -30.12 0.63
N GLU A 40 6.50 -29.58 1.62
CA GLU A 40 6.12 -28.38 2.36
C GLU A 40 5.92 -27.18 1.42
N THR A 41 6.82 -27.00 0.45
CA THR A 41 6.71 -25.94 -0.56
C THR A 41 5.47 -26.13 -1.44
N ARG A 42 5.17 -27.35 -1.87
CA ARG A 42 3.98 -27.67 -2.66
C ARG A 42 2.69 -27.42 -1.88
N GLU A 43 2.66 -27.78 -0.60
CA GLU A 43 1.51 -27.53 0.28
C GLU A 43 1.28 -26.03 0.46
N LEU A 44 2.33 -25.26 0.74
CA LEU A 44 2.25 -23.82 0.88
C LEU A 44 1.77 -23.15 -0.42
N ALA A 45 2.35 -23.52 -1.57
CA ALA A 45 1.94 -22.98 -2.86
C ALA A 45 0.47 -23.27 -3.16
N ARG A 46 -0.02 -24.48 -2.83
CA ARG A 46 -1.43 -24.85 -2.97
C ARG A 46 -2.33 -24.03 -2.06
N ALA A 47 -1.95 -23.85 -0.79
CA ALA A 47 -2.71 -23.05 0.17
C ALA A 47 -2.84 -21.59 -0.32
N LEU A 48 -1.73 -20.97 -0.73
CA LEU A 48 -1.72 -19.62 -1.26
C LEU A 48 -2.58 -19.45 -2.51
N LYS A 49 -2.51 -20.41 -3.44
CA LYS A 49 -3.34 -20.40 -4.65
C LYS A 49 -4.82 -20.50 -4.34
N ASN A 50 -5.19 -21.31 -3.35
CA ASN A 50 -6.57 -21.49 -2.92
C ASN A 50 -7.11 -20.23 -2.25
N GLU A 51 -6.36 -19.64 -1.32
CA GLU A 51 -6.73 -18.37 -0.67
C GLU A 51 -6.87 -17.24 -1.68
N PHE A 52 -5.92 -17.12 -2.61
CA PHE A 52 -5.99 -16.10 -3.66
C PHE A 52 -7.21 -16.29 -4.58
N ALA A 53 -7.53 -17.54 -4.93
CA ALA A 53 -8.73 -17.84 -5.71
C ALA A 53 -10.03 -17.51 -4.92
N ALA A 54 -10.04 -17.74 -3.61
CA ALA A 54 -11.15 -17.35 -2.74
C ALA A 54 -11.31 -15.82 -2.71
N GLU A 55 -10.22 -15.08 -2.51
CA GLU A 55 -10.23 -13.60 -2.54
C GLU A 55 -10.72 -13.04 -3.88
N LEU A 56 -10.29 -13.62 -5.01
CA LEU A 56 -10.75 -13.19 -6.33
C LEU A 56 -12.26 -13.35 -6.49
N ASN A 57 -12.82 -14.45 -5.98
CA ASN A 57 -14.27 -14.67 -5.99
C ASN A 57 -15.01 -13.67 -5.08
N GLU A 58 -14.42 -13.26 -3.95
CA GLU A 58 -15.01 -12.25 -3.07
C GLU A 58 -14.93 -10.82 -3.62
N LYS A 59 -13.81 -10.47 -4.29
CA LYS A 59 -13.60 -9.17 -4.96
C LYS A 59 -14.45 -8.95 -6.21
N ALA A 60 -15.25 -9.95 -6.62
CA ALA A 60 -16.34 -9.75 -7.59
C ALA A 60 -17.47 -8.86 -7.02
N LYS A 61 -17.48 -8.60 -5.70
CA LYS A 61 -18.23 -7.48 -5.13
C LYS A 61 -17.40 -6.19 -5.32
N PRO A 62 -17.98 -5.09 -5.82
CA PRO A 62 -17.23 -3.87 -6.04
C PRO A 62 -16.57 -3.43 -4.73
N PRO A 63 -15.23 -3.30 -4.68
CA PRO A 63 -14.58 -2.80 -3.49
C PRO A 63 -15.07 -1.37 -3.27
N LEU A 64 -15.45 -1.03 -2.04
CA LEU A 64 -15.59 0.35 -1.60
C LEU A 64 -14.18 0.97 -1.61
N SER A 65 -13.74 1.39 -2.80
CA SER A 65 -12.39 1.84 -3.08
C SER A 65 -12.22 3.29 -2.64
N LEU A 66 -11.36 3.52 -1.65
CA LEU A 66 -10.91 4.87 -1.28
C LEU A 66 -10.02 5.50 -2.36
N SER A 67 -9.55 4.73 -3.34
CA SER A 67 -8.76 5.23 -4.46
C SER A 67 -9.59 6.07 -5.42
N ASP A 68 -10.91 5.85 -5.50
CA ASP A 68 -11.82 6.60 -6.37
C ASP A 68 -11.88 8.10 -5.99
N ILE A 69 -11.75 8.42 -4.70
CA ILE A 69 -11.68 9.80 -4.21
C ILE A 69 -10.34 10.47 -4.59
N ARG A 70 -9.29 9.68 -4.79
CA ARG A 70 -7.94 10.20 -5.03
C ARG A 70 -7.71 10.58 -6.49
N ASP A 71 -8.46 9.97 -7.40
CA ASP A 71 -8.34 10.18 -8.85
C ASP A 71 -9.37 11.18 -9.42
N ASP A 72 -10.28 11.74 -8.60
CA ASP A 72 -11.25 12.74 -9.06
C ASP A 72 -10.59 14.10 -9.32
N PRO A 73 -10.45 14.54 -10.60
CA PRO A 73 -9.82 15.80 -10.95
C PRO A 73 -10.59 17.01 -10.41
N TRP A 74 -11.91 16.88 -10.22
CA TRP A 74 -12.76 17.94 -9.69
C TRP A 74 -12.49 18.19 -8.19
N PHE A 75 -12.25 17.12 -7.42
CA PHE A 75 -11.94 17.21 -5.99
C PHE A 75 -10.63 17.96 -5.73
N TRP A 76 -9.61 17.72 -6.56
CA TRP A 76 -8.30 18.38 -6.46
C TRP A 76 -8.26 19.77 -7.09
N SER A 77 -9.04 20.03 -8.14
CA SER A 77 -9.05 21.33 -8.81
C SER A 77 -9.96 22.37 -8.15
N ILE A 78 -11.07 21.95 -7.54
CA ILE A 78 -12.09 22.89 -7.02
C ILE A 78 -12.29 22.72 -5.50
N GLY A 79 -12.45 21.50 -5.01
CA GLY A 79 -12.83 21.25 -3.61
C GLY A 79 -11.76 21.62 -2.58
N ARG A 80 -10.55 21.08 -2.74
CA ARG A 80 -9.44 21.29 -1.77
C ARG A 80 -8.92 22.73 -1.68
N PRO A 81 -8.63 23.45 -2.78
CA PRO A 81 -8.13 24.82 -2.67
C PRO A 81 -9.17 25.76 -2.05
N LEU A 82 -10.47 25.54 -2.31
CA LEU A 82 -11.55 26.36 -1.75
C LEU A 82 -11.65 26.20 -0.23
N ALA A 83 -11.57 24.96 0.29
CA ALA A 83 -11.60 24.71 1.73
C ALA A 83 -10.41 25.34 2.46
N ILE A 84 -9.21 25.25 1.88
CA ILE A 84 -7.99 25.89 2.42
C ILE A 84 -8.14 27.41 2.42
N ALA A 85 -8.64 28.00 1.33
CA ALA A 85 -8.87 29.44 1.25
C ALA A 85 -9.88 29.93 2.30
N ALA A 86 -10.97 29.18 2.53
CA ALA A 86 -11.97 29.51 3.54
C ALA A 86 -11.38 29.52 4.96
N VAL A 87 -10.57 28.51 5.30
CA VAL A 87 -9.90 28.44 6.61
C VAL A 87 -8.94 29.62 6.78
N LEU A 88 -8.11 29.92 5.78
CA LEU A 88 -7.20 31.05 5.83
C LEU A 88 -7.93 32.40 5.97
N ALA A 89 -9.05 32.57 5.26
CA ALA A 89 -9.88 33.77 5.36
C ALA A 89 -10.45 33.95 6.77
N ILE A 90 -10.97 32.88 7.39
CA ILE A 90 -11.48 32.92 8.76
C ILE A 90 -10.37 33.28 9.74
N VAL A 91 -9.20 32.67 9.62
CA VAL A 91 -8.03 32.99 10.47
C VAL A 91 -7.61 34.45 10.31
N ALA A 92 -7.57 34.96 9.08
CA ALA A 92 -7.22 36.36 8.80
C ALA A 92 -8.24 37.34 9.41
N ILE A 93 -9.54 37.03 9.36
CA ILE A 93 -10.59 37.85 9.99
C ILE A 93 -10.40 37.87 11.51
N ILE A 94 -10.20 36.71 12.13
CA ILE A 94 -9.99 36.61 13.59
C ILE A 94 -8.76 37.40 14.01
N ALA A 95 -7.64 37.24 13.29
CA ALA A 95 -6.40 37.99 13.55
C ALA A 95 -6.59 39.51 13.38
N GLY A 96 -7.29 39.93 12.32
CA GLY A 96 -7.61 41.34 12.07
C GLY A 96 -8.42 41.96 13.21
N VAL A 97 -9.48 41.29 13.66
CA VAL A 97 -10.32 41.76 14.77
C VAL A 97 -9.54 41.81 16.09
N ALA A 98 -8.67 40.84 16.36
CA ALA A 98 -7.87 40.81 17.58
C ALA A 98 -6.77 41.88 17.63
N ILE A 99 -6.14 42.19 16.48
CA ILE A 99 -4.99 43.12 16.39
C ILE A 99 -5.43 44.57 16.18
N SER A 100 -6.59 44.81 15.55
CA SER A 100 -7.15 46.15 15.30
C SER A 100 -7.26 47.05 16.55
N PRO A 101 -7.78 46.58 17.71
CA PRO A 101 -7.86 47.40 18.91
C PRO A 101 -6.48 47.73 19.52
N LEU A 102 -5.46 46.89 19.28
CA LEU A 102 -4.10 47.13 19.75
C LEU A 102 -3.37 48.21 18.92
N ARG A 103 -3.64 48.29 17.62
CA ARG A 103 -3.12 49.37 16.76
C ARG A 103 -3.80 50.72 17.07
N LYS A 104 -5.12 50.72 17.27
CA LYS A 104 -5.88 51.94 17.61
C LYS A 104 -5.43 52.57 18.93
N LYS A 105 -5.05 51.77 19.93
CA LYS A 105 -4.45 52.26 21.19
C LYS A 105 -3.06 52.88 21.01
N ARG A 106 -2.27 52.42 20.04
CA ARG A 106 -0.92 52.95 19.76
C ARG A 106 -0.94 54.28 19.01
N GLU A 107 -1.88 54.47 18.07
CA GLU A 107 -2.01 55.74 17.33
C GLU A 107 -2.50 56.90 18.21
N VAL A 108 -3.42 56.63 19.14
CA VAL A 108 -3.89 57.64 20.11
C VAL A 108 -2.78 58.04 21.11
N ALA A 109 -1.82 57.16 21.37
CA ALA A 109 -0.70 57.41 22.28
C ALA A 109 0.50 58.13 21.63
N TYR A 110 0.51 58.34 20.31
CA TYR A 110 1.63 58.94 19.57
C TYR A 110 1.23 60.14 18.70
N SER A 111 0.17 60.86 19.08
CA SER A 111 -0.13 62.19 18.51
C SER A 111 0.45 63.26 19.44
N PRO A 112 1.72 63.68 19.28
CA PRO A 112 2.23 64.85 19.96
C PRO A 112 1.55 66.11 19.38
N VAL A 113 1.09 66.98 20.28
CA VAL A 113 0.81 68.40 20.00
C VAL A 113 2.13 69.12 19.79
#